data_AF-A0A2E0HQT6-F1
#
_entry.id   AF-A0A2E0HQT6-F1
#
_cell.length_a   1.000
_cell.length_b   1.000
_cell.length_c   1.000
_cell.angle_alpha   90.00
_cell.angle_beta   90.00
_cell.angle_gamma   90.00
#
_symmetry.space_group_name_H-M   'P 1'
#
loop_
_entity.id
_entity.type
_entity.pdbx_description
1 polymer ?
#
loop_
_entity_poly.entity_id
_entity_poly.type
_entity_poly.pdbx_seq_one_letter_code
_entity_poly.pdbx_strand_id
1 'polypeptide(L)'
;MKETDKKIEQANHGEGKLIKVEIADASGHQTLMLSPQETEKYVSSHSEMWIFVDNEFTHADILPDIDWNIAESVRILPGLVGGITTFQSLPIKNDSSKSLGL
;
A
#
# COMPACT_ATOMS: atom_id res chain seq x y z
N MET A 1 -41.50 -15.22 -17.21
CA MET A 1 -40.11 -14.88 -16.86
C MET A 1 -40.17 -14.23 -15.49
N LYS A 2 -39.72 -14.93 -14.45
CA LYS A 2 -39.73 -14.45 -13.06
C LYS A 2 -38.29 -14.37 -12.58
N GLU A 3 -38.01 -13.31 -11.84
CA GLU A 3 -36.96 -13.14 -10.83
C GLU A 3 -35.59 -13.76 -11.11
N THR A 4 -34.57 -12.91 -11.29
CA THR A 4 -33.32 -13.03 -10.51
C THR A 4 -32.43 -11.80 -10.76
N ASP A 5 -32.76 -10.66 -10.16
CA ASP A 5 -31.75 -9.67 -9.76
C ASP A 5 -31.13 -10.18 -8.46
N LYS A 6 -30.28 -11.21 -8.61
CA LYS A 6 -29.64 -11.89 -7.50
C LYS A 6 -28.45 -11.04 -7.04
N LYS A 7 -28.66 -10.36 -5.92
CA LYS A 7 -27.72 -10.27 -4.79
C LYS A 7 -26.50 -9.36 -5.01
N ILE A 8 -26.67 -8.08 -4.71
CA ILE A 8 -25.64 -7.30 -4.01
C ILE A 8 -26.28 -6.77 -2.71
N GLU A 9 -26.70 -7.70 -1.86
CA GLU A 9 -27.04 -7.43 -0.46
C GLU A 9 -25.90 -7.94 0.41
N GLN A 10 -24.77 -7.23 0.42
CA GLN A 10 -23.71 -7.38 1.43
C GLN A 10 -23.02 -6.02 1.62
N ALA A 11 -23.74 -5.04 2.17
CA ALA A 11 -23.17 -3.75 2.53
C ALA A 11 -24.00 -3.08 3.64
N ASN A 12 -24.17 -3.74 4.79
CA ASN A 12 -24.74 -3.13 6.00
C ASN A 12 -24.28 -3.91 7.25
N HIS A 13 -23.01 -3.74 7.60
CA HIS A 13 -22.54 -3.98 8.96
C HIS A 13 -21.48 -2.92 9.30
N GLY A 14 -21.97 -1.75 9.75
CA GLY A 14 -21.17 -0.56 10.06
C GLY A 14 -21.94 0.71 9.76
N GLU A 15 -23.11 0.87 10.35
CA GLU A 15 -24.06 1.93 10.00
C GLU A 15 -23.48 3.32 10.35
N GLY A 16 -23.00 4.05 9.33
CA GLY A 16 -22.62 5.46 9.38
C GLY A 16 -21.18 5.79 9.76
N LYS A 17 -20.39 4.84 10.27
CA LYS A 17 -18.97 5.10 10.59
C LYS A 17 -18.14 5.12 9.30
N LEU A 18 -17.39 6.20 9.14
CA LEU A 18 -16.41 6.34 8.07
C LEU A 18 -15.04 6.59 8.68
N ILE A 19 -14.03 5.98 8.08
CA ILE A 19 -12.62 6.12 8.41
C ILE A 19 -12.00 7.00 7.34
N LYS A 20 -11.21 7.99 7.78
CA LYS A 20 -10.43 8.81 6.85
C LYS A 20 -9.21 8.03 6.40
N VAL A 21 -9.14 7.68 5.12
CA VAL A 21 -8.00 6.96 4.54
C VAL A 21 -7.19 7.91 3.67
N GLU A 22 -5.97 8.21 4.09
CA GLU A 22 -5.02 9.08 3.42
C GLU A 22 -4.00 8.23 2.66
N ILE A 23 -3.95 8.35 1.34
CA ILE A 23 -3.02 7.62 0.49
C ILE A 23 -2.02 8.62 -0.07
N ALA A 24 -0.74 8.32 0.03
CA ALA A 24 0.28 8.97 -0.77
C ALA A 24 0.85 7.96 -1.75
N ASP A 25 0.97 8.33 -3.02
CA ASP A 25 1.66 7.55 -4.04
C ASP A 25 2.36 8.48 -5.05
N ALA A 26 2.88 7.92 -6.13
CA ALA A 26 3.56 8.69 -7.18
C ALA A 26 2.64 9.70 -7.92
N SER A 27 1.31 9.51 -7.86
CA SER A 27 0.32 10.44 -8.41
C SER A 27 0.01 11.61 -7.47
N GLY A 28 0.37 11.49 -6.18
CA GLY A 28 0.21 12.52 -5.17
C GLY A 28 -0.53 12.03 -3.94
N HIS A 29 -1.21 12.95 -3.26
CA HIS A 29 -2.01 12.67 -2.07
C HIS A 29 -3.49 12.55 -2.43
N GLN A 30 -4.13 11.49 -1.93
CA GLN A 30 -5.57 11.25 -2.06
C GLN A 30 -6.17 10.98 -0.67
N THR A 31 -7.43 11.38 -0.48
CA THR A 31 -8.19 11.09 0.74
C THR A 31 -9.50 10.41 0.36
N LEU A 32 -9.78 9.27 0.98
CA LEU A 32 -11.03 8.52 0.86
C LEU A 32 -11.75 8.47 2.22
N MET A 33 -13.07 8.33 2.19
CA MET A 33 -13.88 8.04 3.36
C MET A 33 -14.48 6.65 3.16
N LEU A 34 -14.02 5.67 3.90
CA LEU A 34 -14.40 4.26 3.73
C LEU A 34 -15.07 3.73 4.99
N SER A 35 -15.99 2.79 4.83
CA SER A 35 -16.49 2.03 5.97
C SER A 35 -15.36 1.18 6.60
N PRO A 36 -15.53 0.70 7.84
CA PRO A 36 -14.58 -0.22 8.47
C PRO A 36 -14.21 -1.43 7.59
N GLN A 37 -15.22 -2.08 7.00
CA GLN A 37 -15.02 -3.26 6.16
C GLN A 37 -14.29 -2.93 4.85
N GLU A 38 -14.61 -1.80 4.22
CA GLU A 38 -13.91 -1.35 3.01
C GLU A 38 -12.47 -0.97 3.32
N THR A 39 -12.22 -0.36 4.47
CA THR A 39 -10.87 0.01 4.94
C THR A 39 -10.02 -1.23 5.15
N GLU A 40 -10.51 -2.22 5.90
CA GLU A 40 -9.81 -3.49 6.12
C GLU A 40 -9.39 -4.15 4.80
N LYS A 41 -10.34 -4.23 3.86
CA LYS A 41 -10.09 -4.80 2.53
C LYS A 41 -9.07 -3.99 1.73
N TYR A 42 -9.17 -2.66 1.77
CA TYR A 42 -8.28 -1.77 1.03
C TYR A 42 -6.84 -1.84 1.55
N VAL A 43 -6.68 -1.86 2.88
CA VAL A 43 -5.37 -1.91 3.52
C VAL A 43 -4.72 -3.28 3.31
N SER A 44 -5.50 -4.35 3.40
CA SER A 44 -5.04 -5.72 3.13
C SER A 44 -4.51 -5.92 1.70
N SER A 45 -5.03 -5.18 0.71
CA SER A 45 -4.54 -5.25 -0.67
C SER A 45 -3.26 -4.44 -0.93
N HIS A 46 -2.77 -3.70 0.08
CA HIS A 46 -1.58 -2.84 -0.01
C HIS A 46 -0.61 -3.11 1.14
N SER A 47 -0.50 -4.37 1.57
CA SER A 47 0.31 -4.80 2.72
C SER A 47 1.81 -4.51 2.60
N GLU A 48 2.31 -4.30 1.38
CA GLU A 48 3.70 -3.90 1.09
C GLU A 48 4.00 -2.42 1.38
N MET A 49 2.96 -1.61 1.61
CA MET A 49 3.07 -0.20 1.95
C MET A 49 3.17 0.01 3.46
N TRP A 50 3.68 1.18 3.85
CA TRP A 50 3.67 1.59 5.24
C TRP A 50 2.27 2.05 5.62
N ILE A 51 1.65 1.30 6.53
CA ILE A 51 0.31 1.56 7.00
C ILE A 51 0.39 2.14 8.41
N PHE A 52 -0.32 3.23 8.64
CA PHE A 52 -0.52 3.81 9.95
C PHE A 52 -2.01 3.78 10.25
N VAL A 53 -2.39 3.26 11.41
CA VAL A 53 -3.75 3.35 11.93
C VAL A 53 -3.71 4.27 13.13
N ASP A 54 -4.47 5.36 13.11
CA ASP A 54 -4.49 6.39 14.17
C ASP A 54 -3.08 6.86 14.57
N ASN A 55 -2.28 7.18 13.55
CA ASN A 55 -0.89 7.63 13.67
C ASN A 55 0.12 6.58 14.19
N GLU A 56 -0.29 5.34 14.43
CA GLU A 56 0.59 4.24 14.84
C GLU A 56 0.96 3.37 13.64
N PHE A 57 2.25 3.13 13.45
CA PHE A 57 2.72 2.24 12.39
C PHE A 57 2.28 0.80 12.66
N THR A 58 1.56 0.22 11.71
CA THR A 58 1.01 -1.12 11.84
C THR A 58 1.58 -2.04 10.77
N HIS A 59 2.09 -3.19 11.20
CA HIS A 59 2.56 -4.23 10.30
C HIS A 59 1.39 -4.98 9.68
N ALA A 60 1.58 -5.49 8.47
CA ALA A 60 0.57 -6.25 7.73
C ALA A 60 0.01 -7.44 8.54
N ASP A 61 0.85 -8.09 9.33
CA ASP A 61 0.48 -9.27 10.13
C ASP A 61 -0.53 -8.95 11.26
N ILE A 62 -0.61 -7.68 11.67
CA ILE A 62 -1.47 -7.20 12.78
C ILE A 62 -2.80 -6.65 12.24
N LEU A 63 -2.90 -6.35 10.94
CA LEU A 63 -4.11 -5.78 10.33
C LEU A 63 -5.41 -6.57 10.62
N PRO A 64 -5.41 -7.92 10.63
CA PRO A 64 -6.62 -8.68 10.95
C PRO A 64 -7.08 -8.54 12.41
N ASP A 65 -6.18 -8.12 13.31
CA ASP A 65 -6.46 -7.96 14.74
C ASP A 65 -6.94 -6.54 15.10
N ILE A 66 -6.92 -5.61 14.14
CA ILE A 66 -7.37 -4.24 14.34
C ILE A 66 -8.90 -4.19 14.43
N ASP A 67 -9.41 -3.53 15.47
CA ASP A 67 -10.83 -3.19 15.51
C ASP A 67 -11.11 -1.94 14.64
N TRP A 68 -11.45 -2.20 13.38
CA TRP A 68 -11.80 -1.16 12.43
C TRP A 68 -13.06 -0.37 12.83
N ASN A 69 -13.86 -0.84 13.80
CA ASN A 69 -15.01 -0.08 14.30
C ASN A 69 -14.62 1.04 15.26
N ILE A 70 -13.38 1.06 15.76
CA ILE A 70 -12.86 2.17 16.59
C ILE A 70 -11.85 3.05 15.84
N ALA A 71 -11.17 2.52 14.83
CA ALA A 71 -10.16 3.27 14.08
C ALA A 71 -10.73 4.55 13.43
N GLU A 72 -10.10 5.71 13.60
CA GLU A 72 -10.62 6.97 13.05
C GLU A 72 -9.96 7.34 11.73
N SER A 73 -8.68 7.00 11.59
CA SER A 73 -7.84 7.38 10.47
C SER A 73 -6.86 6.30 10.08
N VAL A 74 -6.58 6.23 8.77
CA VAL A 74 -5.55 5.37 8.21
C VAL A 74 -4.70 6.19 7.26
N ARG A 75 -3.38 5.99 7.31
CA ARG A 75 -2.46 6.55 6.32
C ARG A 75 -1.66 5.45 5.66
N ILE A 76 -1.57 5.50 4.34
CA ILE A 76 -0.88 4.53 3.51
C ILE A 76 0.18 5.29 2.71
N LEU A 77 1.44 4.93 2.95
CA LEU A 77 2.60 5.57 2.32
C LEU A 77 3.45 4.52 1.60
N PRO A 78 4.10 4.86 0.47
CA PRO A 78 5.14 4.00 -0.07
C PRO A 78 6.26 3.87 0.96
N GLY A 79 6.89 2.70 1.02
CA GLY A 79 8.05 2.50 1.88
C GLY A 79 9.14 3.51 1.55
N LEU A 80 9.46 4.40 2.49
CA LEU A 80 10.54 5.38 2.33
C LEU A 80 11.87 4.72 2.68
N VAL A 81 12.34 3.82 1.81
CA VAL A 81 13.71 3.29 1.90
C VAL A 81 14.65 4.24 1.17
N GLY A 82 15.59 4.85 1.91
CA GLY A 82 16.60 5.71 1.32
C GLY A 82 17.53 4.94 0.39
N GLY A 83 17.51 5.27 -0.91
CA GLY A 83 18.59 4.99 -1.86
C GLY A 83 18.65 3.59 -2.47
N ILE A 84 17.82 3.31 -3.48
CA ILE A 84 18.28 2.44 -4.58
C ILE A 84 19.17 3.27 -5.52
N THR A 85 20.41 3.54 -5.12
CA THR A 85 21.42 3.79 -6.14
C THR A 85 21.66 2.45 -6.80
N THR A 86 20.94 2.17 -7.89
CA THR A 86 21.38 1.15 -8.84
C THR A 86 22.77 1.59 -9.30
N PHE A 87 23.80 1.10 -8.62
CA PHE A 87 25.16 1.11 -9.14
C PHE A 87 25.12 0.15 -10.33
N GLN A 88 24.77 0.66 -11.51
CA GLN A 88 25.13 -0.03 -12.74
C GLN A 88 26.65 -0.06 -12.74
N SER A 89 27.20 -1.22 -12.36
CA SER A 89 28.61 -1.52 -12.62
C SER A 89 28.80 -1.42 -14.13
N LEU A 90 29.26 -0.27 -14.61
CA LEU A 90 29.73 -0.13 -15.98
C LEU A 90 30.85 -1.17 -16.16
N PRO A 91 30.82 -1.97 -17.24
CA PRO A 91 31.87 -2.95 -17.47
C PRO A 91 33.20 -2.22 -17.59
N ILE A 92 34.11 -2.50 -16.67
CA ILE A 92 35.47 -1.96 -16.70
C ILE A 92 36.15 -2.61 -17.91
N LYS A 93 36.25 -1.90 -19.03
CA LYS A 93 37.07 -2.33 -20.17
C LYS A 93 38.53 -2.26 -19.75
N ASN A 94 39.08 -3.40 -19.36
CA ASN A 94 40.52 -3.57 -19.22
C ASN A 94 41.14 -3.66 -20.62
N ASP A 95 41.58 -2.53 -21.18
CA ASP A 95 42.37 -2.53 -22.43
C ASP A 95 43.83 -2.86 -22.10
N SER A 96 44.12 -4.16 -21.99
CA SER A 96 45.48 -4.70 -21.83
C SER A 96 46.10 -5.13 -23.16
N SER A 97 45.84 -4.42 -24.26
CA SER A 97 46.52 -4.69 -25.53
C SER A 97 47.66 -3.69 -25.80
N LYS A 98 48.72 -3.74 -24.99
CA LYS A 98 50.06 -3.29 -25.44
C LYS A 98 50.83 -4.50 -25.94
N SER A 99 50.61 -4.85 -27.21
CA SER A 99 51.54 -5.68 -27.98
C SER A 99 52.82 -4.88 -28.21
N LEU A 100 53.84 -5.09 -27.38
CA LEU A 100 55.22 -4.75 -27.73
C LEU A 100 55.69 -5.78 -28.77
N GLY A 101 55.67 -5.38 -30.04
CA GLY A 101 56.47 -6.05 -31.07
C GLY A 101 57.94 -5.74 -30.84
N LEU A 102 58.75 -6.80 -30.75
CA LEU A 102 60.21 -6.73 -30.90
C LEU A 102 60.57 -6.37 -32.35
#